data_AF-A0A1Y0VLT2-F1
#
_entry.id   AF-A0A1Y0VLT2-F1
#
_cell.length_a   1.000
_cell.length_b   1.000
_cell.length_c   1.000
_cell.angle_alpha   90.00
_cell.angle_beta   90.00
_cell.angle_gamma   90.00
#
_symmetry.space_group_name_H-M   'P 1'
#
loop_
_entity.id
_entity.type
_entity.pdbx_description
1 polymer ?
#
loop_
_entity_poly.entity_id
_entity_poly.type
_entity_poly.pdbx_seq_one_letter_code
_entity_poly.pdbx_strand_id
1 'polypeptide(L)' 'MVKVVFTGDHRMKDIVINPEAIDEDDPDMLQDLIVAAVNDAMNRVDSETNKTMGNTLRASPECN' A
#
# COMPACT_ATOMS: atom_id res chain seq x y z
N MET A 1 11.47 -9.42 -4.10
CA MET A 1 10.38 -8.41 -4.17
C MET A 1 9.94 -8.01 -2.77
N VAL A 2 9.72 -6.71 -2.52
CA VAL A 2 9.16 -6.19 -1.26
C VAL A 2 7.65 -5.99 -1.43
N LYS A 3 6.85 -6.49 -0.49
CA LYS A 3 5.40 -6.33 -0.48
C LYS A 3 4.97 -5.68 0.82
N VAL A 4 4.22 -4.59 0.72
CA VAL A 4 3.69 -3.85 1.86
C VAL A 4 2.17 -3.85 1.79
N VAL A 5 1.52 -4.08 2.93
CA VAL A 5 0.06 -4.09 3.06
C VAL A 5 -0.35 -2.90 3.91
N PHE A 6 -1.17 -2.03 3.34
CA PHE A 6 -1.76 -0.89 4.03
C PHE A 6 -3.28 -1.01 4.08
N THR A 7 -3.90 -0.41 5.10
CA THR A 7 -5.35 -0.22 5.19
C THR A 7 -5.74 1.15 4.65
N GLY A 8 -7.03 1.32 4.34
CA GLY A 8 -7.62 2.59 3.89
C GLY A 8 -7.49 3.75 4.90
N ASP A 9 -7.12 3.46 6.14
CA ASP A 9 -6.96 4.45 7.21
C ASP A 9 -5.50 4.91 7.39
N HIS A 10 -4.69 4.81 6.33
CA HIS A 10 -3.24 5.08 6.35
C HIS A 10 -2.47 4.26 7.39
N ARG A 11 -2.89 3.02 7.65
CA ARG A 11 -2.19 2.12 8.61
C ARG A 11 -1.47 1.01 7.88
N MET A 12 -0.18 0.82 8.17
CA MET A 12 0.55 -0.37 7.74
C MET A 12 0.04 -1.58 8.53
N LYS A 13 -0.35 -2.63 7.81
CA LYS A 13 -0.87 -3.87 8.37
C LYS A 13 0.18 -4.98 8.35
N ASP A 14 0.97 -5.06 7.28
CA ASP A 14 1.95 -6.12 7.11
C ASP A 14 3.09 -5.72 6.15
N ILE A 15 4.25 -6.33 6.31
CA ILE A 15 5.41 -6.16 5.43
C ILE A 15 6.07 -7.53 5.19
N VAL A 16 6.24 -7.89 3.93
CA VAL A 16 6.87 -9.14 3.49
C VAL A 16 8.04 -8.79 2.58
N ILE A 17 9.23 -9.23 2.98
CA ILE A 17 10.47 -8.98 2.25
C ILE A 17 10.99 -10.33 1.76
N ASN A 18 11.17 -10.48 0.44
CA ASN A 18 11.77 -11.69 -0.12
C ASN A 18 13.26 -11.75 0.27
N PRO A 19 13.81 -12.93 0.63
CA PRO A 19 15.21 -13.06 1.05
C PRO A 19 16.21 -12.65 -0.04
N GLU A 20 15.83 -12.70 -1.32
CA GLU A 20 16.65 -12.19 -2.43
C GLU A 20 16.89 -10.67 -2.37
N ALA A 21 16.05 -9.92 -1.64
CA ALA A 21 16.26 -8.50 -1.40
C ALA A 21 17.08 -8.26 -0.12
N ILE A 22 17.14 -9.24 0.79
CA ILE A 22 17.86 -9.17 2.06
C ILE A 22 19.31 -9.58 1.78
N ASP A 23 20.09 -8.63 1.30
CA ASP A 23 21.54 -8.79 1.17
C ASP A 23 22.22 -8.13 2.37
N GLU A 24 23.01 -8.92 3.12
CA GLU A 24 23.67 -8.45 4.35
C GLU A 24 24.79 -7.45 4.04
N ASP A 25 25.34 -7.54 2.83
CA ASP A 25 26.42 -6.69 2.33
C ASP A 25 25.92 -5.39 1.70
N ASP A 26 24.60 -5.24 1.46
CA ASP A 26 23.99 -4.03 0.85
C ASP A 26 22.65 -3.62 1.50
N PRO A 27 22.68 -3.10 2.74
CA PRO A 27 21.48 -2.62 3.43
C PRO A 27 20.91 -1.31 2.85
N ASP A 28 21.69 -0.58 2.05
CA ASP A 28 21.28 0.69 1.45
C ASP A 28 20.29 0.44 0.31
N MET A 29 20.57 -0.55 -0.56
CA MET A 29 19.60 -0.95 -1.59
C MET A 29 18.28 -1.45 -1.01
N LEU A 30 18.30 -2.21 0.09
CA LEU A 30 17.09 -2.69 0.75
C LEU A 30 16.23 -1.51 1.25
N GLN A 31 16.87 -0.50 1.85
CA GLN A 31 16.18 0.70 2.34
C GLN A 31 15.48 1.45 1.20
N ASP A 32 16.17 1.67 0.08
CA ASP A 32 15.60 2.38 -1.08
C ASP A 32 14.36 1.67 -1.63
N LEU A 33 14.40 0.34 -1.73
CA LEU A 33 13.26 -0.46 -2.20
C LEU A 33 12.06 -0.37 -1.24
N ILE A 34 12.30 -0.38 0.07
CA ILE A 34 11.23 -0.25 1.08
C ILE A 34 10.61 1.14 1.02
N VAL A 35 11.42 2.20 0.96
CA VAL A 35 10.95 3.59 0.88
C VAL A 35 10.08 3.78 -0.37
N ALA A 36 10.55 3.30 -1.52
CA ALA A 36 9.79 3.36 -2.76
C ALA A 36 8.44 2.62 -2.66
N ALA A 37 8.45 1.40 -2.11
CA ALA A 37 7.24 0.59 -1.97
C ALA A 37 6.22 1.19 -1.00
N VAL A 38 6.68 1.79 0.10
CA VAL A 38 5.83 2.48 1.09
C VAL A 38 5.20 3.73 0.50
N ASN A 39 5.98 4.54 -0.23
CA ASN A 39 5.48 5.74 -0.89
C ASN A 39 4.44 5.40 -1.99
N ASP A 40 4.69 4.37 -2.82
CA ASP A 40 3.72 3.92 -3.82
C ASP A 40 2.43 3.39 -3.17
N ALA A 41 2.56 2.63 -2.08
CA ALA A 41 1.41 2.10 -1.36
C ALA A 41 0.54 3.20 -0.74
N MET A 42 1.14 4.25 -0.16
CA MET A 42 0.38 5.39 0.37
C MET A 42 -0.40 6.11 -0.75
N ASN A 43 0.25 6.39 -1.88
CA ASN A 43 -0.42 7.01 -3.03
C ASN A 43 -1.57 6.14 -3.57
N ARG A 44 -1.40 4.82 -3.58
CA ARG A 44 -2.47 3.88 -3.95
C ARG A 44 -3.61 3.91 -2.95
N VAL A 45 -3.34 3.92 -1.64
CA VAL A 45 -4.37 3.98 -0.60
C VAL A 45 -5.23 5.23 -0.77
N ASP A 46 -4.63 6.39 -1.03
CA ASP A 46 -5.38 7.63 -1.28
C ASP A 46 -6.27 7.52 -2.53
N SER A 47 -5.73 6.96 -3.61
CA SER A 47 -6.47 6.74 -4.86
C SER A 47 -7.63 5.77 -4.66
N GLU A 48 -7.40 4.64 -4.00
CA GLU A 48 -8.40 3.61 -3.76
C GLU A 48 -9.47 4.08 -2.76
N THR A 49 -9.10 4.88 -1.76
CA THR A 49 -10.06 5.47 -0.81
C THR A 49 -11.02 6.42 -1.54
N ASN A 50 -10.50 7.29 -2.42
CA ASN A 50 -11.33 8.19 -3.23
C ASN A 50 -12.26 7.41 -4.18
N LYS A 51 -11.73 6.39 -4.87
CA LYS A 51 -12.54 5.50 -5.73
C LYS A 51 -13.64 4.77 -4.95
N THR A 52 -13.32 4.25 -3.76
CA THR A 52 -14.27 3.49 -2.94
C THR A 52 -15.37 4.39 -2.39
N MET A 53 -15.06 5.64 -2.02
CA MET A 53 -16.08 6.64 -1.65
C MET A 53 -17.02 6.95 -2.82
N GLY A 54 -16.50 7.19 -4.02
CA GLY A 54 -17.32 7.43 -5.21
C GLY A 54 -18.16 6.21 -5.64
N ASN A 55 -17.66 4.99 -5.43
CA ASN A 55 -18.37 3.76 -5.75
C ASN A 55 -19.46 3.44 -4.70
N THR A 56 -19.18 3.65 -3.42
CA THR A 56 -20.14 3.41 -2.33
C THR A 56 -21.32 4.39 -2.42
N LEU A 57 -21.06 5.65 -2.79
CA LEU A 57 -22.12 6.65 -3.04
C LEU A 57 -23.03 6.29 -4.22
N ARG A 58 -22.55 5.47 -5.16
CA ARG A 58 -23.31 5.02 -6.34
C ARG A 58 -24.00 3.68 -6.14
N ALA A 59 -23.65 2.95 -5.07
CA ALA A 59 -24.18 1.62 -4.75
C ALA A 59 -25.25 1.63 -3.64
N SER A 60 -25.67 2.81 -3.15
CA SER A 60 -26.87 2.90 -2.33
C SER A 60 -28.08 3.04 -3.28
N PRO A 61 -28.87 1.98 -3.52
CA PRO A 61 -30.19 2.13 -4.10
C PRO A 61 -30.98 2.95 -3.09
N GLU A 62 -31.28 4.19 -3.43
CA GLU A 62 -32.35 4.94 -2.79
C GLU A 62 -33.62 4.09 -2.93
N CYS A 63 -33.94 3.38 -1.85
CA CYS A 63 -35.32 3.19 -1.43
C CYS A 63 -35.96 4.58 -1.37
N ASN A 64 -36.68 4.95 -2.43
CA ASN A 64 -37.86 5.80 -2.34
C ASN A 64 -38.83 5.48 -3.47
#